data_AF-A0A847WMT8-F1
#
_entry.id   AF-A0A847WMT8-F1
#
_cell.length_a   1.000
_cell.length_b   1.000
_cell.length_c   1.000
_cell.angle_alpha   90.00
_cell.angle_beta   90.00
_cell.angle_gamma   90.00
#
_symmetry.space_group_name_H-M   'P 1'
#
loop_
_entity.id
_entity.type
_entity.pdbx_description
1 polymer ?
#
loop_
_entity_poly.entity_id
_entity_poly.type
_entity_poly.pdbx_seq_one_letter_code
_entity_poly.pdbx_strand_id
1 'polypeptide(L)' 'MTNRNIPIGNVVKDYKIGNTRIKICDDAYRDKTPEEVQEILRRISQIGFNALQ' A
#
# COMPACT_ATOMS: atom_id res chain seq x y z
N MET A 1 -6.49 -22.06 4.85
CA MET A 1 -6.27 -20.61 5.06
C MET A 1 -4.90 -20.45 5.70
N THR A 2 -3.88 -20.02 4.95
CA THR A 2 -2.53 -19.86 5.50
C THR A 2 -2.50 -18.61 6.37
N ASN A 3 -2.18 -18.78 7.64
CA ASN A 3 -2.07 -17.69 8.61
C ASN A 3 -0.76 -16.93 8.36
N ARG A 4 -0.75 -16.03 7.37
CA ARG A 4 0.41 -15.19 7.07
C ARG A 4 0.52 -14.13 8.14
N ASN A 5 1.56 -14.21 8.97
CA ASN A 5 1.95 -13.14 9.89
C ASN A 5 2.53 -11.99 9.06
N ILE A 6 1.68 -11.10 8.57
CA ILE A 6 2.10 -9.90 7.84
C ILE A 6 2.45 -8.85 8.89
N PRO A 7 3.70 -8.38 8.96
CA PRO A 7 4.07 -7.32 9.89
C PRO A 7 3.24 -6.07 9.62
N ILE A 8 2.72 -5.47 10.69
CA ILE A 8 1.98 -4.21 10.59
C ILE A 8 3.00 -3.12 10.28
N GLY A 9 2.83 -2.44 9.15
CA GLY A 9 3.64 -1.29 8.77
C GLY A 9 3.45 -0.09 9.70
N ASN A 10 4.11 1.02 9.42
CA ASN A 10 3.86 2.24 10.14
C ASN A 10 2.41 2.71 9.98
N VAL A 11 1.68 2.74 11.09
CA VAL A 11 0.30 3.21 11.14
C VAL A 11 0.28 4.72 11.31
N VAL A 12 -0.31 5.43 10.34
CA VAL A 12 -0.55 6.88 10.41
C VAL A 12 -1.95 7.22 10.90
N LYS A 13 -2.92 6.32 10.73
CA LYS A 13 -4.29 6.47 11.25
C LYS A 13 -4.87 5.12 11.67
N ASP A 14 -5.62 5.12 12.77
CA ASP A 14 -6.33 3.95 13.28
C ASP A 14 -7.80 4.33 13.52
N TYR A 15 -8.71 3.63 12.85
CA TYR A 15 -10.15 3.84 12.94
C TYR A 15 -10.83 2.59 13.49
N LYS A 16 -11.83 2.79 14.35
CA LYS A 16 -12.73 1.73 14.81
C LYS A 16 -14.15 2.04 14.34
N ILE A 17 -14.71 1.13 13.55
CA ILE A 17 -16.09 1.21 13.04
C ILE A 17 -16.82 -0.05 13.51
N GLY A 18 -17.61 0.08 14.59
CA GLY A 18 -18.22 -1.06 15.26
C GLY A 18 -17.15 -2.06 15.74
N ASN A 19 -17.21 -3.28 15.21
CA ASN A 19 -16.23 -4.35 15.48
C ASN A 19 -15.03 -4.35 14.51
N THR A 20 -15.08 -3.56 13.44
CA THR A 20 -14.01 -3.48 12.44
C THR A 20 -12.95 -2.47 12.89
N ARG A 21 -11.68 -2.86 12.78
CA ARG A 21 -10.53 -1.97 13.00
C ARG A 21 -9.76 -1.77 11.69
N ILE A 22 -9.59 -0.53 11.29
CA ILE A 22 -8.91 -0.13 10.05
C ILE A 22 -7.64 0.62 10.44
N LYS A 23 -6.49 0.11 10.00
CA LYS A 23 -5.19 0.77 10.16
C LYS A 23 -4.73 1.25 8.78
N ILE A 24 -4.49 2.55 8.66
CA ILE A 24 -3.92 3.17 7.47
C ILE A 24 -2.42 3.28 7.68
N CYS A 25 -1.64 2.70 6.76
CA CYS A 25 -0.19 2.72 6.81
C CYS A 25 0.41 3.50 5.63
N ASP A 26 1.57 4.12 5.84
CA ASP A 26 2.25 4.99 4.86
C ASP A 26 3.61 4.43 4.38
N ASP A 27 3.99 3.21 4.75
CA ASP A 27 5.28 2.59 4.43
C ASP A 27 5.62 2.61 2.95
N ALA A 28 4.60 2.54 2.08
CA ALA A 28 4.76 2.60 0.64
C ALA A 28 5.28 3.97 0.14
N TYR A 29 5.13 5.04 0.92
CA TYR A 29 5.38 6.43 0.51
C TYR A 29 6.26 7.23 1.47
N ARG A 30 6.41 6.80 2.73
CA ARG A 30 7.05 7.55 3.82
C ARG A 30 8.42 8.13 3.49
N ASP A 31 9.31 7.32 2.93
CA ASP A 31 10.70 7.70 2.66
C ASP A 31 10.92 7.95 1.16
N LYS A 32 9.85 8.28 0.42
CA LYS A 32 9.91 8.47 -1.03
C LYS A 32 9.72 9.92 -1.42
N THR A 33 10.51 10.39 -2.37
CA THR A 33 10.26 11.68 -3.01
C THR A 33 9.05 11.59 -3.95
N PRO A 34 8.42 12.72 -4.31
CA PRO A 34 7.33 12.74 -5.29
C PRO A 34 7.71 12.03 -6.61
N GLU A 35 8.95 12.22 -7.08
CA GLU A 35 9.46 11.62 -8.31
C GLU A 35 9.54 10.09 -8.21
N GLU A 36 9.99 9.56 -7.07
CA GLU A 36 10.04 8.11 -6.83
C GLU A 36 8.65 7.50 -6.78
N VAL A 37 7.68 8.20 -6.19
CA VAL A 37 6.27 7.77 -6.19
C VAL A 37 5.72 7.74 -7.62
N GLN A 38 5.98 8.76 -8.42
CA GLN A 38 5.54 8.79 -9.83
C GLN A 38 6.14 7.64 -10.64
N GLU A 39 7.43 7.35 -10.43
CA GLU A 39 8.11 6.24 -11.12
C GLU A 39 7.49 4.88 -10.74
N ILE A 40 7.13 4.67 -9.47
CA ILE A 40 6.42 3.46 -9.03
C ILE A 40 5.06 3.35 -9.70
N LEU A 41 4.27 4.43 -9.72
CA LEU A 41 2.96 4.44 -10.37
C LEU A 41 3.08 4.14 -11.86
N ARG A 42 4.05 4.75 -12.56
CA ARG A 42 4.34 4.48 -13.97
C ARG A 42 4.62 3.00 -14.23
N ARG A 43 5.40 2.35 -13.37
CA ARG A 43 5.70 0.91 -13.47
C ARG A 43 4.44 0.06 -13.28
N ILE A 44 3.62 0.38 -12.28
CA ILE A 44 2.35 -0.34 -12.02
C ILE A 44 1.42 -0.20 -13.23
N SER A 45 1.29 1.01 -13.79
CA SER A 45 0.49 1.25 -15.00
C SER A 45 0.99 0.43 -16.19
N GLN A 46 2.30 0.36 -16.41
CA GLN A 46 2.87 -0.45 -17.49
C GLN A 46 2.60 -1.95 -17.30
N ILE A 47 2.75 -2.46 -16.07
CA ILE A 47 2.46 -3.87 -15.75
C ILE A 47 0.99 -4.17 -16.00
N GLY A 48 0.08 -3.29 -15.55
CA GLY A 48 -1.35 -3.44 -15.76
C GLY A 48 -1.74 -3.41 -17.24
N PHE A 49 -1.15 -2.50 -18.02
CA PHE A 49 -1.37 -2.43 -19.47
C PHE A 49 -0.90 -3.71 -20.18
N ASN A 50 0.31 -4.18 -19.85
CA ASN A 50 0.88 -5.40 -20.45
C ASN A 50 0.08 -6.66 -20.10
N ALA A 51 -0.57 -6.70 -18.92
CA ALA A 51 -1.39 -7.84 -18.51
C ALA A 51 -2.73 -7.93 -19.27
N LEU A 52 -3.12 -6.87 -19.99
CA LEU A 52 -4.36 -6.79 -20.78
C LEU A 52 -4.12 -6.94 -22.30
N GLN A 53 -2.86 -7.05 -22.73
CA GLN A 53 -2.45 -7.24 -24.14
C GLN A 53 -2.29 -8.72 -24.48
#